data_AF-A0A2V8M6N0-F1
#
_entry.id   AF-A0A2V8M6N0-F1
#
_cell.length_a   1.000
_cell.length_b   1.000
_cell.length_c   1.000
_cell.angle_alpha   90.00
_cell.angle_beta   90.00
_cell.angle_gamma   90.00
#
_symmetry.space_group_name_H-M   'P 1'
#
loop_
_entity.id
_entity.type
_entity.pdbx_description
1 polymer ?
#
loop_
_entity_poly.entity_id
_entity_poly.type
_entity_poly.pdbx_seq_one_letter_code
_entity_poly.pdbx_strand_id
1 'polypeptide(L)'
;SSAQVRKNALFWLGQELSRQAGEELEKMANSDPEIEIQKQAVFAISQRNNDEAVTSLLRIAREHPNAAVRKQAIFWLGQKRDPRVLDFFEQMLKK
;
A
#
# COMPACT_ATOMS: atom_id res chain seq x y z
N SER A 1 -6.68 -18.05 9.39
CA SER A 1 -7.95 -17.31 9.24
C SER A 1 -8.35 -17.29 7.77
N SER A 2 -9.64 -17.27 7.45
CA SER A 2 -10.10 -17.20 6.05
C SER A 2 -9.73 -15.85 5.42
N ALA A 3 -9.63 -15.81 4.09
CA ALA A 3 -9.37 -14.57 3.34
C ALA A 3 -10.37 -13.45 3.72
N GLN A 4 -11.65 -13.80 3.91
CA GLN A 4 -12.68 -12.84 4.29
C GLN A 4 -12.41 -12.20 5.67
N VAL A 5 -12.00 -12.99 6.66
CA VAL A 5 -11.65 -12.47 7.99
C VAL A 5 -10.44 -11.54 7.89
N ARG A 6 -9.43 -11.89 7.09
CA ARG A 6 -8.26 -11.03 6.86
C ARG A 6 -8.65 -9.71 6.17
N LYS A 7 -9.52 -9.74 5.16
CA LYS A 7 -10.04 -8.51 4.51
C LYS A 7 -10.74 -7.59 5.49
N ASN A 8 -11.59 -8.13 6.36
CA ASN A 8 -12.29 -7.35 7.38
C ASN A 8 -11.30 -6.73 8.38
N ALA A 9 -10.27 -7.47 8.80
CA ALA A 9 -9.23 -6.94 9.68
C ALA A 9 -8.44 -5.79 9.00
N LEU A 10 -8.05 -5.97 7.73
CA LEU A 10 -7.36 -4.93 6.96
C LEU A 10 -8.19 -3.66 6.81
N PHE A 11 -9.51 -3.79 6.63
CA PHE A 11 -10.41 -2.64 6.57
C PHE A 11 -10.32 -1.79 7.85
N TRP A 12 -10.43 -2.43 9.02
CA TRP A 12 -10.35 -1.72 10.31
C TRP A 12 -8.95 -1.16 10.58
N LEU A 13 -7.89 -1.89 10.26
CA LEU A 13 -6.51 -1.39 10.36
C LEU A 13 -6.28 -0.15 9.48
N GLY A 14 -6.92 -0.08 8.31
CA GLY A 14 -6.85 1.10 7.44
C GLY A 14 -7.52 2.35 8.01
N GLN A 15 -8.45 2.21 8.96
CA GLN A 15 -9.07 3.33 9.68
C GLN A 15 -8.23 3.79 10.89
N GLU A 16 -7.34 2.93 11.36
CA GLU A 16 -6.48 3.20 12.51
C GLU A 16 -5.21 3.97 12.08
N LEU A 17 -4.94 5.08 12.76
CA LEU A 17 -3.80 5.94 12.43
C LEU A 17 -2.54 5.57 13.22
N SER A 18 -2.63 4.65 14.19
CA SER A 18 -1.46 4.16 14.93
C SER A 18 -0.38 3.60 13.99
N ARG A 19 0.88 3.83 14.36
CA ARG A 19 2.05 3.29 13.65
C ARG A 19 1.99 1.77 13.52
N GLN A 20 1.60 1.09 14.60
CA GLN A 20 1.47 -0.38 14.63
C GLN A 20 0.48 -0.90 13.57
N ALA A 21 -0.66 -0.22 13.38
CA ALA A 21 -1.60 -0.59 12.32
C ALA A 21 -0.96 -0.45 10.93
N GLY A 22 -0.18 0.61 10.71
CA GLY A 22 0.60 0.80 9.49
C GLY A 22 1.60 -0.33 9.22
N GLU A 23 2.36 -0.71 10.24
CA GLU A 23 3.37 -1.79 10.15
C GLU A 23 2.73 -3.14 9.80
N GLU A 24 1.59 -3.48 10.40
CA GLU A 24 0.86 -4.71 10.08
C GLU A 24 0.25 -4.67 8.67
N LEU A 25 -0.28 -3.53 8.22
CA LEU A 25 -0.75 -3.36 6.84
C LEU A 25 0.40 -3.56 5.84
N GLU A 26 1.56 -2.98 6.10
CA GLU A 26 2.74 -3.17 5.25
C GLU A 26 3.17 -4.63 5.19
N LYS A 27 3.22 -5.32 6.32
CA LYS A 27 3.53 -6.74 6.39
C LYS A 27 2.57 -7.57 5.53
N MET A 28 1.27 -7.29 5.62
CA MET A 28 0.25 -7.97 4.82
C MET A 28 0.36 -7.65 3.33
N ALA A 29 0.69 -6.42 2.98
CA ALA A 29 0.92 -6.02 1.60
C ALA A 29 2.12 -6.76 0.97
N ASN A 30 3.16 -7.10 1.75
CA ASN A 30 4.39 -7.70 1.24
C ASN A 30 4.45 -9.23 1.33
N SER A 31 3.70 -9.85 2.24
CA SER A 31 3.95 -11.26 2.61
C SER A 31 2.72 -12.14 2.75
N ASP A 32 1.50 -11.62 2.60
CA ASP A 32 0.31 -12.49 2.60
C ASP A 32 0.36 -13.46 1.40
N PRO A 33 0.06 -14.77 1.56
CA PRO A 33 0.11 -15.71 0.45
C PRO A 33 -0.90 -15.42 -0.66
N GLU A 34 -1.97 -14.69 -0.37
CA GLU A 34 -3.01 -14.35 -1.34
C GLU A 34 -2.80 -12.93 -1.91
N ILE A 35 -2.59 -12.83 -3.22
CA ILE A 35 -2.37 -11.53 -3.90
C ILE A 35 -3.53 -10.56 -3.70
N GLU A 36 -4.76 -11.04 -3.61
CA GLU A 36 -5.92 -10.18 -3.35
C GLU A 36 -5.92 -9.59 -1.93
N ILE A 37 -5.31 -10.28 -0.95
CA ILE A 37 -5.11 -9.73 0.40
C ILE A 37 -3.98 -8.71 0.38
N GLN A 38 -2.89 -8.97 -0.35
CA GLN A 38 -1.83 -7.98 -0.56
C GLN A 38 -2.39 -6.68 -1.15
N LYS A 39 -3.21 -6.77 -2.21
CA LYS A 39 -3.87 -5.62 -2.83
C LYS A 39 -4.83 -4.91 -1.87
N GLN A 40 -5.59 -5.65 -1.07
CA GLN A 40 -6.47 -5.07 -0.05
C GLN A 40 -5.68 -4.31 1.02
N ALA A 41 -4.51 -4.82 1.42
CA ALA A 41 -3.63 -4.14 2.36
C ALA A 41 -3.06 -2.85 1.75
N VAL A 42 -2.64 -2.87 0.47
CA VAL A 42 -2.23 -1.66 -0.26
C VAL A 42 -3.36 -0.61 -0.30
N PHE A 43 -4.61 -1.03 -0.52
CA PHE A 43 -5.76 -0.13 -0.44
C PHE A 43 -5.95 0.42 0.98
N ALA A 44 -5.88 -0.42 2.00
CA ALA A 44 -5.99 0.05 3.39
C ALA A 44 -4.90 1.08 3.74
N ILE A 45 -3.66 0.87 3.29
CA ILE A 45 -2.57 1.86 3.41
C ILE A 45 -2.96 3.16 2.70
N SER A 46 -3.52 3.11 1.49
CA SER A 46 -3.90 4.33 0.76
C SER A 46 -5.03 5.12 1.42
N GLN A 47 -5.88 4.47 2.22
CA GLN A 47 -6.94 5.18 2.96
C GLN A 47 -6.39 5.96 4.16
N ARG A 48 -5.17 5.66 4.62
CA ARG A 48 -4.54 6.40 5.71
C ARG A 48 -4.04 7.76 5.21
N ASN A 49 -4.37 8.80 5.97
CA ASN A 49 -4.02 10.20 5.68
C ASN A 49 -2.84 10.64 6.54
N ASN A 50 -1.72 9.92 6.45
CA ASN A 50 -0.48 10.26 7.13
C ASN A 50 0.73 10.12 6.18
N ASP A 51 1.86 10.71 6.57
CA ASP A 51 3.10 10.71 5.77
C ASP A 51 3.63 9.28 5.53
N GLU A 52 3.49 8.44 6.55
CA GLU A 52 3.90 7.03 6.53
C GLU A 52 3.25 6.29 5.36
N ALA A 53 1.94 6.48 5.13
CA ALA A 53 1.23 5.80 4.04
C ALA A 53 1.82 6.11 2.65
N VAL A 54 2.23 7.35 2.38
CA VAL A 54 2.88 7.71 1.12
C VAL A 54 4.23 7.00 1.01
N THR A 55 5.01 6.99 2.09
CA THR A 55 6.31 6.28 2.15
C THR A 55 6.14 4.78 1.89
N SER A 56 5.16 4.12 2.52
CA SER A 56 4.85 2.71 2.31
C SER A 56 4.46 2.41 0.87
N LEU A 57 3.56 3.22 0.30
CA LEU A 57 3.10 3.04 -1.08
C LEU A 57 4.24 3.23 -2.09
N LEU A 58 5.11 4.22 -1.88
CA LEU A 58 6.31 4.44 -2.70
C LEU A 58 7.24 3.22 -2.67
N ARG A 59 7.48 2.64 -1.49
CA ARG A 59 8.30 1.43 -1.33
C ARG A 59 7.68 0.24 -2.08
N ILE A 60 6.39 -0.01 -1.87
CA ILE A 60 5.66 -1.10 -2.54
C ILE A 60 5.69 -0.92 -4.06
N ALA A 61 5.47 0.30 -4.56
CA ALA A 61 5.49 0.59 -5.98
C ALA A 61 6.86 0.33 -6.64
N ARG A 62 7.96 0.52 -5.89
CA ARG A 62 9.34 0.29 -6.38
C ARG A 62 9.78 -1.15 -6.30
N GLU A 63 9.52 -1.82 -5.17
CA GLU A 63 10.26 -3.02 -4.77
C GLU A 63 9.40 -4.29 -4.76
N HIS A 64 8.07 -4.18 -4.74
CA HIS A 64 7.23 -5.35 -4.53
C HIS A 64 7.40 -6.38 -5.67
N PRO A 65 7.64 -7.67 -5.39
CA PRO A 65 7.95 -8.66 -6.43
C PRO A 65 6.78 -8.89 -7.39
N ASN A 66 5.54 -8.85 -6.88
CA ASN A 66 4.34 -9.00 -7.70
C ASN A 66 3.97 -7.69 -8.44
N ALA A 67 3.91 -7.75 -9.77
CA ALA A 67 3.61 -6.59 -10.63
C ALA A 67 2.18 -6.04 -10.45
N ALA A 68 1.19 -6.88 -10.14
CA ALA A 68 -0.19 -6.42 -9.92
C ALA A 68 -0.30 -5.58 -8.64
N VAL A 69 0.46 -5.95 -7.60
CA VAL A 69 0.55 -5.17 -6.35
C VAL A 69 1.27 -3.85 -6.58
N ARG A 70 2.39 -3.84 -7.34
CA ARG A 70 3.07 -2.59 -7.74
C ARG A 70 2.12 -1.65 -8.46
N LYS A 71 1.35 -2.16 -9.44
CA LYS A 71 0.37 -1.38 -10.20
C LYS A 71 -0.70 -0.77 -9.30
N GLN A 72 -1.18 -1.52 -8.30
CA GLN A 72 -2.15 -1.01 -7.32
C GLN A 72 -1.57 0.13 -6.48
N ALA A 73 -0.32 0.00 -6.02
CA ALA A 73 0.35 1.07 -5.26
C ALA A 73 0.55 2.33 -6.12
N ILE A 74 0.98 2.18 -7.37
CA ILE A 74 1.09 3.26 -8.35
C ILE A 74 -0.25 3.98 -8.55
N PHE A 75 -1.35 3.22 -8.72
CA PHE A 75 -2.68 3.80 -8.88
C PHE A 75 -3.06 4.69 -7.69
N TRP A 76 -2.83 4.21 -6.47
CA TRP A 76 -3.16 4.97 -5.26
C TRP A 76 -2.23 6.14 -4.99
N LEU A 77 -0.93 6.03 -5.33
CA LEU A 77 0.00 7.15 -5.31
C LEU A 77 -0.50 8.29 -6.20
N GLY A 78 -1.06 7.98 -7.38
CA GLY A 78 -1.65 8.99 -8.27
C GLY A 78 -2.81 9.79 -7.67
N GLN A 79 -3.42 9.32 -6.58
CA GLN A 79 -4.48 10.01 -5.84
C GLN A 79 -3.94 10.83 -4.66
N LYS A 80 -2.64 10.72 -4.34
CA LYS A 80 -2.01 11.44 -3.24
C LYS A 80 -1.42 12.75 -3.73
N ARG A 81 -1.66 13.82 -2.98
CA ARG A 81 -1.09 15.15 -3.23
C ARG A 81 0.21 15.30 -2.44
N ASP A 82 1.26 14.65 -2.91
CA ASP A 82 2.58 14.65 -2.27
C ASP A 82 3.69 14.86 -3.31
N PRO A 83 4.61 15.83 -3.12
CA PRO A 83 5.68 16.08 -4.09
C PRO A 83 6.55 14.87 -4.41
N ARG A 84 6.77 13.97 -3.44
CA ARG A 84 7.57 12.74 -3.63
C ARG A 84 6.95 11.80 -4.66
N VAL A 85 5.63 11.87 -4.86
CA VAL A 85 4.90 11.09 -5.86
C VAL A 85 5.23 11.58 -7.27
N LEU A 86 5.32 12.90 -7.47
CA LEU A 86 5.67 13.47 -8.77
C LEU A 86 7.09 13.07 -9.16
N ASP A 87 8.05 13.24 -8.24
CA ASP A 87 9.45 12.82 -8.45
C ASP A 87 9.55 11.33 -8.80
N PHE A 88 8.76 10.50 -8.12
CA PHE A 88 8.69 9.07 -8.38
C PHE A 88 8.18 8.77 -9.81
N PHE A 89 7.10 9.40 -10.25
CA PHE A 89 6.60 9.18 -11.62
C PHE A 89 7.55 9.69 -12.68
N GLU A 90 8.21 10.84 -12.48
CA GLU A 90 9.24 11.30 -13.39
C GLU A 90 10.40 10.31 -13.52
N GLN A 91 10.88 9.75 -12.40
CA GLN A 91 11.94 8.76 -12.40
C GLN A 91 11.54 7.48 -13.13
N MET A 92 10.28 7.04 -13.00
CA MET A 92 9.79 5.85 -13.69
C MET A 92 9.67 6.05 -15.21
N LEU A 93 9.37 7.26 -15.68
CA LEU A 93 9.28 7.56 -17.11
C LEU A 93 10.63 7.76 -17.79
N LYS A 94 11.66 8.12 -17.01
CA LYS A 94 13.04 8.34 -17.51
C LYS A 94 13.86 7.04 -17.62
N LYS A 95 13.35 5.93 -17.08
CA LYS A 95 13.95 4.59 -17.20
C LYS A 95 13.40 3.87 -18.42
#